data_AF-A0A358SK89-F1
#
_entry.id   AF-A0A358SK89-F1
#
_cell.length_a   1.000
_cell.length_b   1.000
_cell.length_c   1.000
_cell.angle_alpha   90.00
_cell.angle_beta   90.00
_cell.angle_gamma   90.00
#
_symmetry.space_group_name_H-M   'P 1'
#
loop_
_entity.id
_entity.type
_entity.pdbx_description
1 polymer ?
#
loop_
_entity_poly.entity_id
_entity_poly.type
_entity_poly.pdbx_seq_one_letter_code
_entity_poly.pdbx_strand_id
1 'polypeptide(L)'
;PMRALSGGRLFRPAYSRGSGPGINDSLVLQQGPNYALAKRLQRWRAAVARADGATVSMNVAPPTRTRSVLKNRALAAAYAGAHRFGVEAFEPATCKTLMAALLVHDLCAGRAPVHEHPWQDEAHAAAHGGLWRIAYAPRSVLGIAAAIGFRAARN
;
A
#
# COMPACT_ATOMS: atom_id res chain seq x y z
N PRO A 1 -16.90 26.45 1.92
CA PRO A 1 -15.60 27.14 1.75
C PRO A 1 -14.45 26.23 1.24
N MET A 2 -13.99 25.20 1.98
CA MET A 2 -12.82 24.38 1.57
C MET A 2 -13.02 23.52 0.31
N ARG A 3 -14.23 23.01 0.05
CA ARG A 3 -14.55 22.26 -1.18
C ARG A 3 -14.43 23.13 -2.45
N ALA A 4 -14.86 24.38 -2.38
CA ALA A 4 -14.78 25.33 -3.49
C ALA A 4 -13.32 25.75 -3.76
N LEU A 5 -12.56 26.06 -2.71
CA LEU A 5 -11.15 26.45 -2.83
C LEU A 5 -10.24 25.31 -3.33
N SER A 6 -10.59 24.04 -3.05
CA SER A 6 -9.83 22.87 -3.49
C SER A 6 -10.29 22.28 -4.82
N GLY A 7 -11.35 22.82 -5.44
CA GLY A 7 -11.99 22.21 -6.61
C GLY A 7 -12.49 20.79 -6.36
N GLY A 8 -12.82 20.43 -5.10
CA GLY A 8 -13.25 19.09 -4.71
C GLY A 8 -12.16 18.00 -4.80
N ARG A 9 -10.88 18.40 -4.85
CA ARG A 9 -9.73 17.48 -4.99
C ARG A 9 -9.22 16.92 -3.66
N LEU A 10 -9.56 17.55 -2.54
CA LEU A 10 -9.16 17.12 -1.19
C LEU A 10 -10.23 16.25 -0.52
N PHE A 11 -9.80 15.34 0.34
CA PHE A 11 -10.67 14.46 1.14
C PHE A 11 -11.72 13.70 0.31
N ARG A 12 -11.31 13.21 -0.87
CA ARG A 12 -12.16 12.34 -1.68
C ARG A 12 -12.26 10.98 -1.00
N PRO A 13 -13.45 10.34 -0.91
CA PRO A 13 -13.57 9.00 -0.35
C PRO A 13 -12.63 8.02 -1.06
N ALA A 14 -12.02 7.10 -0.30
CA ALA A 14 -11.14 6.08 -0.87
C ALA A 14 -11.90 5.06 -1.74
N TYR A 15 -13.17 4.80 -1.42
CA TYR A 15 -14.01 3.81 -2.08
C TYR A 15 -15.38 4.38 -2.42
N SER A 16 -15.95 3.92 -3.53
CA SER A 16 -17.37 4.13 -3.86
C SER A 16 -18.26 3.36 -2.87
N ARG A 17 -19.39 3.94 -2.51
CA ARG A 17 -20.38 3.26 -1.66
C ARG A 17 -21.16 2.25 -2.49
N GLY A 18 -21.48 1.10 -1.91
CA GLY A 18 -22.45 0.15 -2.47
C GLY A 18 -21.91 -0.87 -3.47
N SER A 19 -20.60 -0.90 -3.76
CA SER A 19 -19.98 -1.96 -4.56
C SER A 19 -18.72 -2.49 -3.87
N GLY A 20 -18.63 -3.83 -3.73
CA GLY A 20 -17.51 -4.55 -3.16
C GLY A 20 -17.05 -5.67 -4.09
N PRO A 21 -15.75 -6.04 -4.11
CA PRO A 21 -14.66 -5.44 -3.33
C PRO A 21 -14.26 -4.04 -3.82
N GLY A 22 -13.83 -3.17 -2.88
CA GLY A 22 -13.35 -1.83 -3.20
C GLY A 22 -11.97 -1.86 -3.88
N ILE A 23 -11.77 -1.04 -4.92
CA ILE A 23 -10.49 -0.94 -5.64
C ILE A 23 -9.62 0.14 -5.01
N ASN A 24 -8.48 -0.26 -4.46
CA ASN A 24 -7.47 0.67 -3.98
C ASN A 24 -6.52 1.07 -5.12
N ASP A 25 -6.65 2.31 -5.60
CA ASP A 25 -5.73 2.86 -6.59
C ASP A 25 -4.48 3.46 -5.92
N SER A 26 -3.48 2.59 -5.74
CA SER A 26 -2.13 2.94 -5.26
C SER A 26 -1.11 3.14 -6.39
N LEU A 27 -1.54 3.38 -7.64
CA LEU A 27 -0.60 3.67 -8.72
C LEU A 27 0.06 5.05 -8.52
N VAL A 28 1.39 5.05 -8.44
CA VAL A 28 2.20 6.26 -8.39
C VAL A 28 2.56 6.64 -9.82
N LEU A 29 1.73 7.46 -10.46
CA LEU A 29 1.87 7.88 -11.86
C LEU A 29 3.26 8.47 -12.18
N GLN A 30 3.89 9.12 -11.20
CA GLN A 30 5.24 9.69 -11.31
C GLN A 30 6.32 8.64 -11.60
N GLN A 31 6.08 7.37 -11.30
CA GLN A 31 7.02 6.28 -11.62
C GLN A 31 6.93 5.83 -13.08
N GLY A 32 5.94 6.34 -13.82
CA GLY A 32 5.77 6.10 -15.25
C GLY A 32 5.23 4.70 -15.60
N PRO A 33 4.92 4.49 -16.89
CA PRO A 33 4.28 3.26 -17.38
C PRO A 33 5.19 2.03 -17.24
N ASN A 34 6.52 2.19 -17.36
CA ASN A 34 7.46 1.08 -17.24
C ASN A 34 7.46 0.48 -15.83
N TYR A 35 7.44 1.33 -14.81
CA TYR A 35 7.36 0.86 -13.43
C TYR A 35 6.00 0.20 -13.14
N ALA A 36 4.92 0.80 -13.64
CA ALA A 36 3.59 0.21 -13.52
C ALA A 36 3.54 -1.18 -14.16
N LEU A 37 4.08 -1.34 -15.38
CA LEU A 37 4.18 -2.63 -16.06
C LEU A 37 5.01 -3.63 -15.27
N ALA A 38 6.19 -3.24 -14.79
CA ALA A 38 7.08 -4.12 -14.03
C ALA A 38 6.39 -4.69 -12.77
N LYS A 39 5.68 -3.83 -12.01
CA LYS A 39 4.92 -4.27 -10.83
C LYS A 39 3.73 -5.16 -11.18
N ARG A 40 3.10 -4.95 -12.34
CA ARG A 40 2.00 -5.82 -12.81
C ARG A 40 2.49 -7.17 -13.31
N LEU A 41 3.62 -7.20 -14.03
CA LEU A 41 4.23 -8.43 -14.51
C LEU A 41 4.63 -9.36 -13.36
N GLN A 42 5.21 -8.80 -12.30
CA GLN A 42 5.54 -9.57 -11.09
C GLN A 42 4.31 -10.27 -10.49
N ARG A 43 3.20 -9.53 -10.32
CA ARG A 43 1.93 -10.07 -9.80
C ARG A 43 1.32 -11.10 -10.73
N TRP A 44 1.31 -10.83 -12.03
CA TRP A 44 0.78 -11.76 -13.03
C TRP A 44 1.53 -13.09 -13.04
N ARG A 45 2.87 -13.07 -12.99
CA ARG A 45 3.71 -14.27 -12.92
C ARG A 45 3.41 -15.11 -11.67
N ALA A 46 3.20 -14.48 -10.52
CA ALA A 46 2.83 -15.16 -9.29
C ALA A 46 1.45 -15.82 -9.38
N ALA A 47 0.46 -15.12 -9.93
CA ALA A 47 -0.88 -15.67 -10.13
C ALA A 47 -0.88 -16.89 -11.08
N VAL A 48 -0.17 -16.80 -12.21
CA VAL A 48 -0.03 -17.92 -13.16
C VAL A 48 0.68 -19.11 -12.51
N ALA A 49 1.83 -18.89 -11.87
CA ALA A 49 2.57 -19.98 -11.23
C ALA A 49 1.74 -20.68 -10.13
N ARG A 50 0.95 -19.92 -9.36
CA ARG A 50 0.06 -20.48 -8.34
C ARG A 50 -1.09 -21.28 -8.96
N ALA A 51 -1.67 -20.79 -10.06
CA ALA A 51 -2.70 -21.53 -10.81
C ALA A 51 -2.16 -22.86 -11.38
N ASP A 52 -0.88 -22.88 -11.80
CA ASP A 52 -0.17 -24.07 -12.27
C ASP A 52 0.26 -25.02 -11.13
N GLY A 53 -0.10 -24.71 -9.87
CA GLY A 53 0.17 -25.54 -8.70
C GLY A 53 1.54 -25.33 -8.05
N ALA A 54 2.32 -24.33 -8.48
CA ALA A 54 3.57 -23.98 -7.82
C ALA A 54 3.33 -23.37 -6.44
N THR A 55 4.29 -23.59 -5.52
CA THR A 55 4.33 -22.85 -4.26
C THR A 55 4.81 -21.43 -4.53
N VAL A 56 4.02 -20.44 -4.12
CA VAL A 56 4.27 -19.01 -4.40
C VAL A 56 4.13 -18.22 -3.10
N SER A 57 5.17 -17.45 -2.76
CA SER A 57 5.11 -16.42 -1.72
C SER A 57 5.04 -15.04 -2.38
N MET A 58 3.87 -14.42 -2.33
CA MET A 58 3.62 -13.08 -2.88
C MET A 58 2.77 -12.29 -1.90
N ASN A 59 3.44 -11.63 -0.95
CA ASN A 59 2.80 -10.90 0.13
C ASN A 59 2.83 -9.39 -0.11
N VAL A 60 1.73 -8.70 0.20
CA VAL A 60 1.67 -7.23 0.19
C VAL A 60 2.38 -6.70 1.44
N ALA A 61 3.52 -6.07 1.24
CA ALA A 61 4.32 -5.47 2.31
C ALA A 61 3.76 -4.10 2.78
N PRO A 62 4.03 -3.71 4.03
CA PRO A 62 3.63 -2.40 4.54
C PRO A 62 4.46 -1.27 3.90
N PRO A 63 3.91 -0.05 3.84
CA PRO A 63 4.71 1.14 3.63
C PRO A 63 5.87 1.15 4.62
N THR A 64 7.10 1.41 4.16
CA THR A 64 8.29 1.24 4.99
C THR A 64 9.15 2.50 4.95
N ARG A 65 9.62 2.95 6.12
CA ARG A 65 10.49 4.13 6.29
C ARG A 65 11.94 3.88 5.84
N THR A 66 12.13 3.45 4.61
CA THR A 66 13.47 3.18 4.08
C THR A 66 14.22 4.48 3.78
N ARG A 67 15.56 4.43 3.84
CA ARG A 67 16.43 5.57 3.47
C ARG A 67 16.13 6.09 2.06
N SER A 68 15.82 5.21 1.11
CA SER A 68 15.51 5.58 -0.27
C SER A 68 14.19 6.34 -0.42
N VAL A 69 13.23 6.14 0.50
CA VAL A 69 11.99 6.92 0.56
C VAL A 69 12.22 8.22 1.32
N LEU A 70 12.83 8.14 2.50
CA LEU A 70 12.99 9.29 3.40
C LEU A 70 13.97 10.36 2.89
N LYS A 71 14.88 10.03 1.97
CA LYS A 71 15.75 11.02 1.32
C LYS A 71 14.96 12.10 0.57
N ASN A 72 13.72 11.80 0.15
CA ASN A 72 12.81 12.79 -0.40
C ASN A 72 12.02 13.46 0.73
N ARG A 73 12.30 14.74 0.98
CA ARG A 73 11.67 15.52 2.07
C ARG A 73 10.14 15.52 2.04
N ALA A 74 9.54 15.56 0.85
CA ALA A 74 8.09 15.56 0.71
C ALA A 74 7.48 14.20 1.10
N LEU A 75 8.11 13.09 0.68
CA LEU A 75 7.69 11.74 1.08
C LEU A 75 7.94 11.49 2.57
N ALA A 76 9.06 11.96 3.12
CA ALA A 76 9.35 11.86 4.54
C ALA A 76 8.27 12.57 5.39
N ALA A 77 7.92 13.80 5.02
CA ALA A 77 6.87 14.56 5.69
C ALA A 77 5.50 13.87 5.55
N ALA A 78 5.17 13.35 4.37
CA ALA A 78 3.94 12.60 4.17
C ALA A 78 3.85 11.36 5.06
N TYR A 79 4.95 10.60 5.20
CA TYR A 79 5.01 9.42 6.07
C TYR A 79 4.93 9.78 7.55
N ALA A 80 5.49 10.93 7.94
CA ALA A 80 5.34 11.46 9.31
C ALA A 80 3.88 11.81 9.62
N GLY A 81 3.14 12.39 8.66
CA GLY A 81 1.72 12.72 8.84
C GLY A 81 0.73 11.58 8.60
N ALA A 82 1.16 10.48 7.98
CA ALA A 82 0.29 9.38 7.51
C ALA A 82 -0.55 8.74 8.63
N HIS A 83 0.01 8.64 9.84
CA HIS A 83 -0.68 8.03 10.99
C HIS A 83 -1.98 8.75 11.35
N ARG A 84 -2.11 10.06 11.06
CA ARG A 84 -3.35 10.83 11.26
C ARG A 84 -4.49 10.41 10.35
N PHE A 85 -4.18 9.66 9.31
CA PHE A 85 -5.15 9.08 8.38
C PHE A 85 -5.28 7.56 8.55
N GLY A 86 -4.78 7.01 9.68
CA GLY A 86 -4.84 5.57 9.95
C GLY A 86 -3.85 4.75 9.13
N VAL A 87 -2.82 5.38 8.55
CA VAL A 87 -1.77 4.71 7.78
C VAL A 87 -0.49 4.66 8.59
N GLU A 88 0.01 3.45 8.81
CA GLU A 88 1.26 3.20 9.52
C GLU A 88 2.36 2.82 8.53
N ALA A 89 3.42 3.61 8.52
CA ALA A 89 4.67 3.22 7.89
C ALA A 89 5.52 2.46 8.91
N PHE A 90 6.01 1.29 8.52
CA PHE A 90 6.77 0.39 9.37
C PHE A 90 8.25 0.75 9.33
N GLU A 91 8.96 0.45 10.41
CA GLU A 91 10.42 0.48 10.40
C GLU A 91 10.98 -0.62 9.49
N PRO A 92 12.10 -0.38 8.79
CA PRO A 92 12.68 -1.37 7.88
C PRO A 92 12.96 -2.73 8.52
N ALA A 93 13.42 -2.74 9.78
CA ALA A 93 13.67 -3.98 10.52
C ALA A 93 12.38 -4.77 10.78
N THR A 94 11.30 -4.07 11.15
CA THR A 94 9.98 -4.68 11.38
C THR A 94 9.40 -5.25 10.08
N CYS A 95 9.41 -4.47 9.01
CA CYS A 95 8.97 -4.93 7.70
C CYS A 95 9.76 -6.16 7.24
N LYS A 96 11.09 -6.12 7.32
CA LYS A 96 11.96 -7.26 6.96
C LYS A 96 11.61 -8.52 7.75
N THR A 97 11.45 -8.39 9.06
CA THR A 97 11.13 -9.53 9.94
C THR A 97 9.75 -10.11 9.60
N LEU A 98 8.74 -9.25 9.41
CA LEU A 98 7.40 -9.66 9.04
C LEU A 98 7.38 -10.38 7.68
N MET A 99 8.02 -9.81 6.66
CA MET A 99 8.04 -10.41 5.33
C MET A 99 8.84 -11.72 5.29
N ALA A 100 9.90 -11.84 6.09
CA ALA A 100 10.64 -13.08 6.24
C ALA A 100 9.81 -14.16 6.95
N ALA A 101 9.08 -13.79 8.01
CA ALA A 101 8.19 -14.72 8.70
C ALA A 101 7.05 -15.21 7.79
N LEU A 102 6.47 -14.32 6.98
CA LEU A 102 5.46 -14.71 5.98
C LEU A 102 6.04 -15.63 4.91
N LEU A 103 7.27 -15.38 4.44
CA LEU A 103 7.94 -16.29 3.51
C LEU A 103 8.14 -17.68 4.11
N VAL A 104 8.63 -17.77 5.35
CA VAL A 104 8.78 -19.06 6.05
C VAL A 104 7.42 -19.74 6.23
N HIS A 105 6.39 -18.98 6.59
CA HIS A 105 5.03 -19.49 6.70
C HIS A 105 4.54 -20.08 5.37
N ASP A 106 4.69 -19.36 4.26
CA ASP A 106 4.26 -19.81 2.93
C ASP A 106 4.99 -21.08 2.47
N LEU A 107 6.22 -21.30 2.94
CA LEU A 107 7.01 -22.50 2.63
C LEU A 107 6.67 -23.69 3.55
N CYS A 108 6.28 -23.44 4.79
CA CYS A 108 6.14 -24.48 5.82
C CYS A 108 4.70 -24.86 6.17
N ALA A 109 3.72 -23.97 5.95
CA ALA A 109 2.32 -24.18 6.36
C ALA A 109 1.55 -25.15 5.44
N GLY A 110 2.18 -25.65 4.37
CA GLY A 110 1.53 -26.46 3.35
C GLY A 110 0.82 -25.61 2.29
N ARG A 111 -0.12 -26.22 1.56
CA ARG A 111 -0.81 -25.51 0.46
C ARG A 111 -1.75 -24.46 1.02
N ALA A 112 -1.45 -23.18 0.76
CA ALA A 112 -2.33 -22.07 1.12
C ALA A 112 -3.75 -22.26 0.53
N PRO A 113 -4.80 -21.74 1.19
CA PRO A 113 -6.19 -21.88 0.77
C PRO A 113 -6.38 -21.53 -0.71
N VAL A 114 -7.21 -22.30 -1.41
CA VAL A 114 -7.58 -21.96 -2.78
C VAL A 114 -8.65 -20.90 -2.72
N HIS A 115 -8.34 -19.74 -3.28
CA HIS A 115 -9.26 -18.64 -3.43
C HIS A 115 -9.87 -18.62 -4.83
N GLU A 116 -11.07 -18.04 -4.98
CA GLU A 116 -11.78 -17.99 -6.26
C GLU A 116 -11.09 -17.05 -7.26
N HIS A 117 -10.47 -15.99 -6.73
CA HIS A 117 -9.84 -14.96 -7.55
C HIS A 117 -8.43 -14.65 -7.04
N PRO A 118 -7.43 -14.42 -7.94
CA PRO A 118 -6.04 -14.17 -7.54
C PRO A 118 -5.84 -12.98 -6.59
N TRP A 119 -6.73 -11.97 -6.64
CA TRP A 119 -6.64 -10.82 -5.74
C TRP A 119 -6.94 -11.18 -4.28
N GLN A 120 -7.66 -12.28 -4.03
CA GLN A 120 -7.94 -12.79 -2.69
C GLN A 120 -6.69 -13.42 -2.07
N ASP A 121 -5.86 -14.12 -2.87
CA ASP A 121 -4.55 -14.61 -2.42
C ASP A 121 -3.67 -13.45 -1.94
N GLU A 122 -3.63 -12.36 -2.72
CA GLU A 122 -2.87 -11.17 -2.35
C GLU A 122 -3.41 -10.45 -1.10
N ALA A 123 -4.72 -10.55 -0.86
CA ALA A 123 -5.37 -9.90 0.27
C ALA A 123 -5.27 -10.70 1.57
N HIS A 124 -5.16 -12.03 1.48
CA HIS A 124 -5.26 -12.95 2.62
C HIS A 124 -4.26 -12.63 3.76
N ALA A 125 -3.00 -12.40 3.41
CA ALA A 125 -1.93 -12.09 4.36
C ALA A 125 -1.38 -10.66 4.19
N ALA A 126 -2.17 -9.75 3.61
CA ALA A 126 -1.71 -8.41 3.27
C ALA A 126 -1.40 -7.56 4.50
N ALA A 127 -0.13 -7.17 4.65
CA ALA A 127 0.31 -6.20 5.65
C ALA A 127 0.25 -4.78 5.08
N HIS A 128 -0.93 -4.29 4.68
CA HIS A 128 -1.08 -3.04 3.94
C HIS A 128 -0.89 -1.75 4.78
N GLY A 129 -0.52 -1.84 6.06
CA GLY A 129 -0.25 -0.70 6.94
C GLY A 129 -1.41 0.31 7.05
N GLY A 130 -2.66 -0.16 6.95
CA GLY A 130 -3.84 0.71 6.96
C GLY A 130 -4.20 1.40 5.64
N LEU A 131 -3.35 1.36 4.60
CA LEU A 131 -3.64 2.01 3.30
C LEU A 131 -4.94 1.54 2.63
N TRP A 132 -5.33 0.28 2.82
CA TRP A 132 -6.59 -0.23 2.26
C TRP A 132 -7.82 0.11 3.12
N ARG A 133 -7.62 0.56 4.35
CA ARG A 133 -8.70 0.95 5.28
C ARG A 133 -8.85 2.46 5.42
N ILE A 134 -8.01 3.23 4.73
CA ILE A 134 -8.05 4.69 4.77
C ILE A 134 -9.41 5.22 4.28
N ALA A 135 -9.96 6.22 4.98
CA ALA A 135 -11.25 6.81 4.62
C ALA A 135 -11.19 7.63 3.31
N TYR A 136 -10.02 8.21 3.03
CA TYR A 136 -9.81 9.12 1.92
C TYR A 136 -8.79 8.59 0.92
N ALA A 137 -9.02 8.81 -0.38
CA ALA A 137 -8.08 8.44 -1.42
C ALA A 137 -6.70 9.09 -1.11
N PRO A 138 -5.60 8.32 -1.09
CA PRO A 138 -4.28 8.84 -0.68
C PRO A 138 -3.88 10.11 -1.42
N ARG A 139 -4.13 10.17 -2.74
CA ARG A 139 -3.85 11.34 -3.59
C ARG A 139 -4.58 12.62 -3.16
N SER A 140 -5.72 12.48 -2.47
CA SER A 140 -6.53 13.62 -1.99
C SER A 140 -6.12 14.15 -0.61
N VAL A 141 -5.30 13.41 0.14
CA VAL A 141 -4.86 13.79 1.50
C VAL A 141 -3.34 13.86 1.66
N LEU A 142 -2.56 13.38 0.67
CA LEU A 142 -1.11 13.32 0.72
C LEU A 142 -0.45 14.69 1.00
N GLY A 143 -0.91 15.74 0.33
CA GLY A 143 -0.39 17.10 0.55
C GLY A 143 -0.68 17.63 1.97
N ILE A 144 -1.83 17.27 2.54
CA ILE A 144 -2.20 17.62 3.92
C ILE A 144 -1.35 16.83 4.91
N ALA A 145 -1.17 15.52 4.68
CA ALA A 145 -0.29 14.70 5.49
C ALA A 145 1.15 15.24 5.49
N ALA A 146 1.66 15.65 4.33
CA ALA A 146 2.98 16.27 4.21
C ALA A 146 3.07 17.60 4.97
N ALA A 147 2.06 18.47 4.88
CA ALA A 147 2.04 19.73 5.62
C ALA A 147 2.01 19.51 7.15
N ILE A 148 1.20 18.56 7.63
CA ILE A 148 1.14 18.19 9.05
C ILE A 148 2.48 17.62 9.52
N GLY A 149 3.06 16.68 8.77
CA GLY A 149 4.33 16.06 9.12
C GLY A 149 5.50 17.04 9.10
N PHE A 150 5.52 17.98 8.16
CA PHE A 150 6.54 19.02 8.10
C PHE A 150 6.47 19.98 9.30
N ARG A 151 5.26 20.36 9.74
CA ARG A 151 5.08 21.18 10.95
C ARG A 151 5.52 20.44 12.22
N ALA A 152 5.20 19.15 12.33
CA ALA A 152 5.61 18.33 13.46
C ALA A 152 7.13 18.12 13.53
N ALA A 153 7.86 18.17 12.42
CA ALA A 153 9.31 18.04 12.37
C ALA A 153 10.08 19.35 12.63
N ARG A 154 9.39 20.49 12.77
CA ARG A 154 10.00 21.81 13.01
C ARG A 154 9.83 22.31 14.45
N ASN A 155 9.02 21.63 15.25
CA ASN A 155 8.82 21.86 16.67
C ASN A 155 9.52 20.75 17.46
#